data_AF-A0A928VYE7-F1
#
_entry.id   AF-A0A928VYE7-F1
#
_cell.length_a   1.000
_cell.length_b   1.000
_cell.length_c   1.000
_cell.angle_alpha   90.00
_cell.angle_beta   90.00
_cell.angle_gamma   90.00
#
_symmetry.space_group_name_H-M   'P 1'
#
loop_
_entity.id
_entity.type
_entity.pdbx_description
1 polymer ?
#
loop_
_entity_poly.entity_id
_entity_poly.type
_entity_poly.pdbx_seq_one_letter_code
_entity_poly.pdbx_strand_id
1 'polypeptide(L)'
;IQKWAIAILLSVSAGIALTTSILIGKSESKALTRPWFSARNVDVTAPAWLRGGIPVGNIQLPYARIFIIVLTILCLVGVYWFLNRSSWGLRIRSVTQNREMSACLGIPTETVDALTFALGSGLAGIAGCAITLLGSVGPNLGGNYIVDTFMVVVVGGVGKLVGSIVAAFAIGTVNYLIGSGTIARMVEAIPFVSDFFEFFSSTSMAKVMVFALIITFLQIRPAGIFPQKGRSVDA
;
A
#
# COMPACT_ATOMS: atom_id res chain seq x y z
N ILE A 1 58.44 -7.78 -32.55
CA ILE A 1 57.44 -8.66 -31.90
C ILE A 1 56.22 -7.85 -31.42
N GLN A 2 56.39 -6.76 -30.64
CA GLN A 2 55.27 -5.95 -30.13
C GLN A 2 54.35 -5.32 -31.20
N LYS A 3 54.90 -4.79 -32.31
CA LYS A 3 54.07 -4.15 -33.37
C LYS A 3 53.15 -5.13 -34.11
N TRP A 4 53.57 -6.39 -34.28
CA TRP A 4 52.76 -7.43 -34.92
C TRP A 4 51.63 -7.92 -34.01
N ALA A 5 51.89 -8.02 -32.69
CA ALA A 5 50.87 -8.39 -31.71
C ALA A 5 49.75 -7.34 -31.62
N ILE A 6 50.09 -6.04 -31.69
CA ILE A 6 49.11 -4.95 -31.65
C ILE A 6 48.22 -4.94 -32.90
N ALA A 7 48.78 -5.24 -34.09
CA ALA A 7 48.01 -5.32 -35.33
C ALA A 7 47.01 -6.49 -35.33
N ILE A 8 47.40 -7.64 -34.77
CA ILE A 8 46.52 -8.81 -34.64
C ILE A 8 45.44 -8.55 -33.58
N LEU A 9 45.77 -7.89 -32.46
CA LEU A 9 44.78 -7.55 -31.43
C LEU A 9 43.75 -6.53 -31.92
N LEU A 10 44.17 -5.53 -32.71
CA LEU A 10 43.26 -4.53 -33.28
C LEU A 10 42.30 -5.14 -34.31
N SER A 11 42.78 -6.07 -35.15
CA SER A 11 41.92 -6.75 -36.12
C SER A 11 40.94 -7.72 -35.46
N VAL A 12 41.36 -8.42 -34.41
CA VAL A 12 40.46 -9.29 -33.61
C VAL A 12 39.43 -8.45 -32.86
N SER A 13 39.83 -7.33 -32.24
CA SER A 13 38.91 -6.40 -31.57
C SER A 13 37.88 -5.80 -32.54
N ALA A 14 38.32 -5.37 -33.73
CA ALA A 14 37.45 -4.88 -34.78
C ALA A 14 36.47 -5.97 -35.28
N GLY A 15 36.94 -7.22 -35.39
CA GLY A 15 36.10 -8.37 -35.75
C GLY A 15 35.04 -8.69 -34.70
N ILE A 16 35.39 -8.65 -33.41
CA ILE A 16 34.42 -8.84 -32.31
C ILE A 16 33.42 -7.67 -32.30
N ALA A 17 33.86 -6.43 -32.48
CA ALA A 17 32.97 -5.27 -32.52
C ALA A 17 31.97 -5.32 -33.69
N LEU A 18 32.42 -5.70 -34.90
CA LEU A 18 31.56 -5.84 -36.07
C LEU A 18 30.58 -7.01 -35.94
N THR A 19 31.02 -8.15 -35.43
CA THR A 19 30.12 -9.29 -35.20
C THR A 19 29.07 -8.97 -34.15
N THR A 20 29.44 -8.27 -33.08
CA THR A 20 28.51 -7.84 -32.03
C THR A 20 27.52 -6.79 -32.55
N SER A 21 27.96 -5.83 -33.37
CA SER A 21 27.05 -4.81 -33.94
C SER A 21 26.06 -5.40 -34.95
N ILE A 22 26.49 -6.38 -35.76
CA ILE A 22 25.62 -7.06 -36.73
C ILE A 22 24.64 -7.99 -36.02
N LEU A 23 25.04 -8.64 -34.92
CA LEU A 23 24.15 -9.45 -34.09
C LEU A 23 23.09 -8.59 -33.39
N ILE A 24 23.47 -7.40 -32.88
CA ILE A 24 22.52 -6.43 -32.31
C ILE A 24 21.59 -5.88 -33.39
N GLY A 25 22.11 -5.57 -34.59
CA GLY A 25 21.33 -5.06 -35.72
C GLY A 25 20.37 -6.07 -36.36
N LYS A 26 20.65 -7.38 -36.26
CA LYS A 26 19.76 -8.45 -36.74
C LYS A 26 18.83 -9.00 -35.65
N SER A 27 19.05 -8.66 -34.39
CA SER A 27 18.17 -9.04 -33.29
C SER A 27 17.00 -8.05 -33.15
N GLU A 28 16.03 -8.15 -34.05
CA GLU A 28 14.63 -7.73 -33.81
C GLU A 28 13.95 -8.59 -32.71
N SER A 29 14.71 -9.31 -31.90
CA SER A 29 14.19 -9.99 -30.72
C SER A 29 13.97 -8.96 -29.63
N LYS A 30 12.75 -8.39 -29.63
CA LYS A 30 12.13 -7.60 -28.55
C LYS A 30 12.23 -8.26 -27.15
N ALA A 31 12.73 -9.49 -27.07
CA ALA A 31 13.02 -10.22 -25.85
C ALA A 31 14.30 -9.77 -25.12
N LEU A 32 15.31 -9.24 -25.83
CA LEU A 32 16.61 -8.87 -25.22
C LEU A 32 16.76 -7.35 -24.96
N THR A 33 16.00 -6.51 -25.66
CA THR A 33 16.05 -5.03 -25.50
C THR A 33 14.89 -4.49 -24.65
N ARG A 34 13.95 -5.33 -24.22
CA ARG A 34 13.00 -4.95 -23.18
C ARG A 34 13.70 -5.13 -21.83
N PRO A 35 13.96 -4.06 -21.06
CA PRO A 35 14.26 -4.25 -19.66
C PRO A 35 13.09 -5.05 -19.08
N TRP A 36 13.38 -6.17 -18.41
CA TRP A 36 12.38 -6.97 -17.69
C TRP A 36 11.48 -6.10 -16.79
N PHE A 37 12.01 -4.96 -16.33
CA PHE A 37 11.30 -3.87 -15.69
C PHE A 37 11.19 -2.64 -16.62
N SER A 38 10.12 -2.57 -17.42
CA SER A 38 9.81 -1.34 -18.14
C SER A 38 9.13 -0.34 -17.20
N ALA A 39 9.53 0.94 -17.22
CA ALA A 39 8.85 2.01 -16.48
C ALA A 39 7.47 2.37 -17.04
N ARG A 40 7.01 1.68 -18.10
CA ARG A 40 5.69 1.86 -18.67
C ARG A 40 4.65 1.27 -17.73
N ASN A 41 3.65 2.06 -17.36
CA ASN A 41 2.49 1.57 -16.64
C ASN A 41 1.81 0.47 -17.45
N VAL A 42 1.66 -0.71 -16.85
CA VAL A 42 0.92 -1.84 -17.44
C VAL A 42 -0.34 -2.03 -16.62
N ASP A 43 -1.49 -1.97 -17.29
CA ASP A 43 -2.77 -2.25 -16.66
C ASP A 43 -2.92 -3.75 -16.39
N VAL A 44 -3.31 -4.10 -15.17
CA VAL A 44 -3.71 -5.47 -14.88
C VAL A 44 -5.11 -5.66 -15.43
N THR A 45 -5.20 -6.39 -16.54
CA THR A 45 -6.50 -6.75 -17.08
C THR A 45 -7.18 -7.72 -16.13
N ALA A 46 -8.25 -7.31 -15.46
CA ALA A 46 -9.00 -8.16 -14.54
C ALA A 46 -9.46 -9.47 -15.24
N PRO A 47 -9.59 -10.60 -14.53
CA PRO A 47 -10.10 -11.84 -15.10
C PRO A 47 -11.50 -11.66 -15.71
N ALA A 48 -11.87 -12.47 -16.71
CA ALA A 48 -13.15 -12.33 -17.42
C ALA A 48 -14.39 -12.31 -16.50
N TRP A 49 -14.35 -12.99 -15.36
CA TRP A 49 -15.43 -13.00 -14.36
C TRP A 49 -15.51 -11.73 -13.49
N LEU A 50 -14.46 -10.90 -13.48
CA LEU A 50 -14.46 -9.57 -12.89
C LEU A 50 -14.71 -8.46 -13.92
N ARG A 51 -14.75 -8.80 -15.22
CA ARG A 51 -15.01 -7.84 -16.31
C ARG A 51 -16.51 -7.65 -16.46
N GLY A 52 -17.02 -6.60 -15.80
CA GLY A 52 -18.40 -6.16 -15.88
C GLY A 52 -18.76 -5.31 -14.68
N GLY A 53 -20.02 -4.89 -14.62
CA GLY A 53 -20.58 -4.27 -13.43
C GLY A 53 -22.06 -4.59 -13.30
N ILE A 54 -22.53 -4.69 -12.06
CA ILE A 54 -23.96 -4.79 -11.79
C ILE A 54 -24.53 -3.39 -12.01
N PRO A 55 -25.48 -3.20 -12.95
CA PRO A 55 -26.22 -1.95 -13.03
C PRO A 55 -27.13 -1.86 -11.82
N VAL A 56 -26.85 -0.91 -10.91
CA VAL A 56 -27.74 -0.57 -9.79
C VAL A 56 -28.29 0.83 -10.08
N GLY A 57 -29.46 0.89 -10.72
CA GLY A 57 -30.05 2.15 -11.20
C GLY A 57 -29.18 2.82 -12.28
N ASN A 58 -28.88 4.11 -12.11
CA ASN A 58 -28.10 4.90 -13.07
C ASN A 58 -26.57 4.82 -12.86
N ILE A 59 -26.11 3.96 -11.93
CA ILE A 59 -24.70 3.83 -11.56
C ILE A 59 -24.26 2.38 -11.77
N GLN A 60 -23.23 2.18 -12.58
CA GLN A 60 -22.65 0.86 -12.81
C GLN A 60 -21.60 0.58 -11.74
N LEU A 61 -21.84 -0.41 -10.89
CA LEU A 61 -20.89 -0.84 -9.86
C LEU A 61 -19.98 -1.93 -10.45
N PRO A 62 -18.67 -1.68 -10.65
CA PRO A 62 -17.76 -2.68 -11.20
C PRO A 62 -17.60 -3.87 -10.26
N TYR A 63 -17.67 -5.10 -10.79
CA TYR A 63 -17.47 -6.32 -9.98
C TYR A 63 -16.11 -6.33 -9.26
N ALA A 64 -15.09 -5.70 -9.84
CA ALA A 64 -13.77 -5.56 -9.22
C ALA A 64 -13.81 -4.84 -7.87
N ARG A 65 -14.62 -3.79 -7.71
CA ARG A 65 -14.73 -3.06 -6.43
C ARG A 65 -15.44 -3.89 -5.37
N ILE A 66 -16.50 -4.61 -5.76
CA ILE A 66 -17.24 -5.52 -4.86
C ILE A 66 -16.32 -6.64 -4.39
N PHE A 67 -15.53 -7.23 -5.30
CA PHE A 67 -14.56 -8.26 -4.97
C PHE A 67 -13.54 -7.78 -3.94
N ILE A 68 -13.00 -6.57 -4.10
CA ILE A 68 -12.04 -5.98 -3.15
C ILE A 68 -12.69 -5.80 -1.77
N ILE A 69 -13.93 -5.29 -1.69
CA ILE A 69 -14.65 -5.14 -0.42
C ILE A 69 -14.82 -6.50 0.28
N VAL A 70 -15.27 -7.53 -0.45
CA VAL A 70 -15.44 -8.89 0.09
C VAL A 70 -14.10 -9.46 0.57
N LEU A 71 -13.04 -9.30 -0.24
CA LEU A 71 -11.69 -9.74 0.12
C LEU A 71 -11.18 -9.04 1.39
N THR A 72 -11.36 -7.72 1.51
CA THR A 72 -10.97 -6.96 2.69
C THR A 72 -11.73 -7.41 3.94
N ILE A 73 -13.05 -7.62 3.84
CA ILE A 73 -13.86 -8.13 4.96
C ILE A 73 -13.38 -9.52 5.38
N LEU A 74 -13.12 -10.41 4.42
CA LEU A 74 -12.61 -11.75 4.70
C LEU A 74 -11.26 -11.69 5.42
N CYS A 75 -10.30 -10.90 4.93
CA CYS A 75 -9.00 -10.73 5.56
C CYS A 75 -9.14 -10.15 6.98
N LEU A 76 -9.98 -9.13 7.17
CA LEU A 76 -10.21 -8.49 8.46
C LEU A 76 -10.80 -9.47 9.48
N VAL A 77 -11.84 -10.23 9.08
CA VAL A 77 -12.45 -11.28 9.92
C VAL A 77 -11.42 -12.38 10.22
N GLY A 78 -10.64 -12.80 9.22
CA GLY A 78 -9.58 -13.80 9.38
C GLY A 78 -8.54 -13.38 10.42
N VAL A 79 -8.04 -12.14 10.34
CA VAL A 79 -7.06 -11.60 11.29
C VAL A 79 -7.67 -11.39 12.68
N TYR A 80 -8.90 -10.88 12.75
CA TYR A 80 -9.61 -10.71 14.02
C TYR A 80 -9.78 -12.05 14.73
N TRP A 81 -10.21 -13.08 14.00
CA TRP A 81 -10.38 -14.43 14.52
C TRP A 81 -9.05 -15.05 14.93
N PHE A 82 -8.00 -14.87 14.11
CA PHE A 82 -6.66 -15.34 14.42
C PHE A 82 -6.10 -14.70 15.69
N LEU A 83 -6.20 -13.38 15.86
CA LEU A 83 -5.63 -12.68 17.02
C LEU A 83 -6.45 -12.86 18.31
N ASN A 84 -7.78 -12.92 18.23
CA ASN A 84 -8.62 -12.98 19.44
C ASN A 84 -8.96 -14.41 19.88
N ARG A 85 -9.10 -15.35 18.95
CA ARG A 85 -9.58 -16.71 19.26
C ARG A 85 -8.47 -17.76 19.25
N SER A 86 -7.36 -17.54 18.55
CA SER A 86 -6.28 -18.54 18.50
C SER A 86 -5.34 -18.47 19.72
N SER A 87 -4.75 -19.60 20.07
CA SER A 87 -3.71 -19.71 21.11
C SER A 87 -2.46 -18.91 20.76
N TRP A 88 -2.16 -18.74 19.46
CA TRP A 88 -1.07 -17.89 18.99
C TRP A 88 -1.33 -16.41 19.23
N GLY A 89 -2.59 -15.96 19.10
CA GLY A 89 -2.99 -14.60 19.44
C GLY A 89 -2.82 -14.24 20.91
N LEU A 90 -2.93 -15.21 21.82
CA LEU A 90 -2.62 -15.02 23.24
C LEU A 90 -1.10 -14.79 23.45
N ARG A 91 -0.26 -15.59 22.78
CA ARG A 91 1.20 -15.46 22.83
C ARG A 91 1.69 -14.12 22.28
N ILE A 92 1.09 -13.63 21.18
CA ILE A 92 1.42 -12.32 20.62
C ILE A 92 1.14 -11.22 21.66
N ARG A 93 -0.03 -11.25 22.31
CA ARG A 93 -0.40 -10.25 23.32
C ARG A 93 0.50 -10.30 24.55
N SER A 94 0.92 -11.47 25.01
CA SER A 94 1.85 -11.58 26.15
C SER A 94 3.22 -10.99 25.83
N VAL A 95 3.75 -11.28 24.63
CA VAL A 95 5.04 -10.75 24.17
C VAL A 95 5.01 -9.22 24.03
N THR A 96 3.90 -8.65 23.56
CA THR A 96 3.75 -7.18 23.46
C THR A 96 3.67 -6.47 24.81
N GLN A 97 3.27 -7.17 25.88
CA GLN A 97 3.18 -6.57 27.22
C GLN A 97 4.51 -6.62 27.97
N ASN A 98 5.18 -7.78 27.98
CA ASN A 98 6.50 -7.93 28.55
C ASN A 98 7.23 -9.11 27.86
N ARG A 99 8.21 -8.77 27.02
CA ARG A 99 8.98 -9.73 26.22
C ARG A 99 9.88 -10.62 27.09
N GLU A 100 10.53 -10.04 28.10
CA GLU A 100 11.48 -10.76 28.96
C GLU A 100 10.75 -11.81 29.81
N MET A 101 9.64 -11.43 30.44
CA MET A 101 8.83 -12.36 31.23
C MET A 101 8.23 -13.48 30.37
N SER A 102 7.80 -13.17 29.14
CA SER A 102 7.27 -14.18 28.21
C SER A 102 8.32 -15.21 27.82
N ALA A 103 9.59 -14.81 27.66
CA ALA A 103 10.69 -15.71 27.35
C ALA A 103 11.00 -16.68 28.50
N CYS A 104 10.94 -16.22 29.76
CA CYS A 104 11.11 -17.05 30.95
C CYS A 104 10.03 -18.14 31.09
N LEU A 105 8.84 -17.92 30.54
CA LEU A 105 7.72 -18.88 30.54
C LEU A 105 7.78 -19.88 29.38
N GLY A 106 8.87 -19.90 28.61
CA GLY A 106 9.08 -20.84 27.50
C GLY A 106 8.30 -20.49 26.22
N ILE A 107 7.81 -19.25 26.08
CA ILE A 107 7.19 -18.79 24.83
C ILE A 107 8.32 -18.39 23.85
N PRO A 108 8.41 -19.00 22.66
CA PRO A 108 9.44 -18.65 21.69
C PRO A 108 9.14 -17.29 21.06
N THR A 109 9.74 -16.23 21.61
CA THR A 109 9.52 -14.84 21.19
C THR A 109 9.92 -14.62 19.73
N GLU A 110 11.02 -15.22 19.28
CA GLU A 110 11.49 -15.12 17.89
C GLU A 110 10.47 -15.68 16.88
N THR A 111 9.82 -16.81 17.21
CA THR A 111 8.80 -17.39 16.34
C THR A 111 7.52 -16.55 16.31
N VAL A 112 7.18 -15.90 17.44
CA VAL A 112 6.06 -14.96 17.51
C VAL A 112 6.34 -13.73 16.65
N ASP A 113 7.56 -13.18 16.72
CA ASP A 113 8.00 -12.04 15.90
C ASP A 113 8.00 -12.41 14.41
N ALA A 114 8.55 -13.57 14.03
CA ALA A 114 8.55 -14.05 12.65
C ALA A 114 7.14 -14.30 12.11
N LEU A 115 6.24 -14.88 12.91
CA LEU A 115 4.87 -15.17 12.50
C LEU A 115 4.05 -13.89 12.31
N THR A 116 4.18 -12.92 13.22
CA THR A 116 3.51 -11.62 13.10
C THR A 116 4.01 -10.84 11.88
N PHE A 117 5.32 -10.89 11.60
CA PHE A 117 5.90 -10.31 10.40
C PHE A 117 5.41 -11.00 9.11
N ALA A 118 5.37 -12.33 9.09
CA ALA A 118 4.86 -13.12 7.97
C ALA A 118 3.37 -12.84 7.68
N LEU A 119 2.55 -12.72 8.73
CA LEU A 119 1.14 -12.34 8.58
C LEU A 119 0.98 -10.91 8.03
N GLY A 120 1.76 -9.95 8.54
CA GLY A 120 1.70 -8.55 8.09
C GLY A 120 2.12 -8.41 6.61
N SER A 121 3.25 -9.00 6.24
CA SER A 121 3.75 -9.00 4.86
C SER A 121 2.83 -9.76 3.90
N GLY A 122 2.24 -10.88 4.33
CA GLY A 122 1.25 -11.62 3.55
C GLY A 122 -0.02 -10.80 3.25
N LEU A 123 -0.56 -10.12 4.27
CA LEU A 123 -1.71 -9.22 4.09
C LEU A 123 -1.39 -8.04 3.18
N ALA A 124 -0.18 -7.47 3.29
CA ALA A 124 0.28 -6.41 2.40
C ALA A 124 0.37 -6.88 0.94
N GLY A 125 0.83 -8.11 0.70
CA GLY A 125 0.84 -8.74 -0.62
C GLY A 125 -0.57 -8.90 -1.20
N ILE A 126 -1.53 -9.39 -0.42
CA ILE A 126 -2.93 -9.53 -0.82
C ILE A 126 -3.53 -8.16 -1.16
N ALA A 127 -3.27 -7.14 -0.33
CA ALA A 127 -3.72 -5.77 -0.58
C ALA A 127 -3.11 -5.20 -1.88
N GLY A 128 -1.82 -5.44 -2.12
CA GLY A 128 -1.15 -5.04 -3.36
C GLY A 128 -1.84 -5.63 -4.59
N CYS A 129 -2.06 -6.94 -4.61
CA CYS A 129 -2.78 -7.63 -5.70
C CYS A 129 -4.21 -7.10 -5.91
N ALA A 130 -4.89 -6.69 -4.84
CA ALA A 130 -6.22 -6.10 -4.93
C ALA A 130 -6.20 -4.69 -5.54
N ILE A 131 -5.21 -3.87 -5.17
CA ILE A 131 -5.05 -2.49 -5.67
C ILE A 131 -4.74 -2.48 -7.16
N THR A 132 -3.93 -3.41 -7.66
CA THR A 132 -3.57 -3.46 -9.08
C THR A 132 -4.77 -3.75 -9.99
N LEU A 133 -5.89 -4.27 -9.46
CA LEU A 133 -7.15 -4.44 -10.21
C LEU A 133 -7.90 -3.13 -10.44
N LEU A 134 -7.57 -2.05 -9.71
CA LEU A 134 -8.24 -0.76 -9.81
C LEU A 134 -7.57 0.22 -10.78
N GLY A 135 -6.30 0.00 -11.13
CA GLY A 135 -5.55 0.93 -11.97
C GLY A 135 -4.21 0.37 -12.43
N SER A 136 -3.50 1.16 -13.23
CA SER A 136 -2.24 0.75 -13.84
C SER A 136 -1.13 0.56 -12.82
N VAL A 137 -0.33 -0.49 -12.99
CA VAL A 137 0.83 -0.75 -12.15
C VAL A 137 2.02 -0.01 -12.73
N GLY A 138 2.62 0.87 -11.93
CA GLY A 138 3.84 1.58 -12.26
C GLY A 138 4.81 1.58 -11.07
N PRO A 139 6.10 1.89 -11.28
CA PRO A 139 7.12 1.88 -10.22
C PRO A 139 6.80 2.80 -9.03
N ASN A 140 6.00 3.85 -9.25
CA ASN A 140 5.60 4.81 -8.21
C ASN A 140 4.30 4.42 -7.47
N LEU A 141 3.65 3.31 -7.82
CA LEU A 141 2.36 2.95 -7.22
C LEU A 141 2.49 2.76 -5.70
N GLY A 142 3.52 2.03 -5.24
CA GLY A 142 3.74 1.78 -3.82
C GLY A 142 3.86 3.06 -3.00
N GLY A 143 4.65 4.04 -3.47
CA GLY A 143 4.85 5.31 -2.77
C GLY A 143 3.56 6.08 -2.50
N ASN A 144 2.60 6.02 -3.44
CA ASN A 144 1.32 6.72 -3.29
C ASN A 144 0.40 6.10 -2.23
N TYR A 145 0.52 4.80 -1.98
CA TYR A 145 -0.30 4.09 -1.00
C TYR A 145 0.36 3.99 0.38
N ILE A 146 1.69 4.05 0.47
CA ILE A 146 2.42 4.04 1.76
C ILE A 146 1.98 5.22 2.65
N VAL A 147 1.77 6.39 2.06
CA VAL A 147 1.31 7.57 2.81
C VAL A 147 -0.08 7.32 3.40
N ASP A 148 -1.01 6.77 2.62
CA ASP A 148 -2.37 6.48 3.05
C ASP A 148 -2.42 5.37 4.12
N THR A 149 -1.54 4.35 4.05
CA THR A 149 -1.45 3.32 5.11
C THR A 149 -0.84 3.86 6.40
N PHE A 150 0.22 4.67 6.32
CA PHE A 150 0.80 5.32 7.49
C PHE A 150 -0.23 6.20 8.20
N MET A 151 -0.97 6.98 7.42
CA MET A 151 -2.07 7.83 7.86
C MET A 151 -3.07 7.08 8.74
N VAL A 152 -3.53 5.92 8.27
CA VAL A 152 -4.50 5.07 8.97
C VAL A 152 -3.95 4.48 10.26
N VAL A 153 -2.69 4.03 10.26
CA VAL A 153 -2.06 3.43 11.45
C VAL A 153 -1.90 4.49 12.56
N VAL A 154 -1.48 5.69 12.20
CA VAL A 154 -1.26 6.78 13.17
C VAL A 154 -2.57 7.25 13.80
N VAL A 155 -3.63 7.43 13.00
CA VAL A 155 -4.96 7.84 13.51
C VAL A 155 -5.63 6.72 14.31
N GLY A 156 -5.50 5.46 13.84
CA GLY A 156 -6.11 4.30 14.47
C GLY A 156 -5.51 3.94 15.83
N GLY A 157 -4.26 4.32 16.09
CA GLY A 157 -3.53 4.01 17.32
C GLY A 157 -2.84 2.64 17.27
N VAL A 158 -1.70 2.53 17.97
CA VAL A 158 -0.86 1.33 17.98
C VAL A 158 -1.55 0.22 18.79
N GLY A 159 -1.93 -0.89 18.14
CA GLY A 159 -2.29 -2.15 18.81
C GLY A 159 -3.77 -2.45 19.07
N LYS A 160 -4.72 -1.63 18.61
CA LYS A 160 -6.14 -2.02 18.54
C LYS A 160 -6.62 -2.09 17.10
N LEU A 161 -6.93 -3.31 16.64
CA LEU A 161 -7.44 -3.60 15.29
C LEU A 161 -8.72 -2.79 14.97
N VAL A 162 -9.61 -2.61 15.96
CA VAL A 162 -10.83 -1.81 15.81
C VAL A 162 -10.52 -0.34 15.49
N GLY A 163 -9.46 0.22 16.08
CA GLY A 163 -9.06 1.60 15.83
C GLY A 163 -8.57 1.82 14.40
N SER A 164 -7.79 0.88 13.85
CA SER A 164 -7.35 0.91 12.46
C SER A 164 -8.51 0.81 11.47
N ILE A 165 -9.55 0.02 11.77
CA ILE A 165 -10.75 -0.08 10.91
C ILE A 165 -11.52 1.25 10.88
N VAL A 166 -11.81 1.80 12.06
CA VAL A 166 -12.54 3.07 12.17
C VAL A 166 -11.76 4.19 11.48
N ALA A 167 -10.43 4.24 11.68
CA ALA A 167 -9.55 5.18 11.00
C ALA A 167 -9.57 4.99 9.48
N ALA A 168 -9.48 3.76 8.97
CA ALA A 168 -9.52 3.49 7.53
C ALA A 168 -10.82 3.99 6.89
N PHE A 169 -11.97 3.74 7.53
CA PHE A 169 -13.26 4.23 7.04
C PHE A 169 -13.37 5.76 7.12
N ALA A 170 -12.96 6.37 8.24
CA ALA A 170 -12.98 7.82 8.40
C ALA A 170 -12.08 8.51 7.37
N ILE A 171 -10.87 8.00 7.18
CA ILE A 171 -9.88 8.55 6.24
C ILE A 171 -10.34 8.36 4.80
N GLY A 172 -10.84 7.16 4.44
CA GLY A 172 -11.34 6.88 3.11
C GLY A 172 -12.55 7.75 2.74
N THR A 173 -13.50 7.92 3.69
CA THR A 173 -14.65 8.81 3.48
C THR A 173 -14.23 10.27 3.36
N VAL A 174 -13.35 10.75 4.23
CA VAL A 174 -12.82 12.13 4.17
C VAL A 174 -12.05 12.38 2.86
N ASN A 175 -11.18 11.44 2.45
CA ASN A 175 -10.44 11.55 1.19
C ASN A 175 -11.38 11.60 -0.02
N TYR A 176 -12.42 10.76 -0.04
CA TYR A 176 -13.44 10.78 -1.10
C TYR A 176 -14.28 12.06 -1.08
N LEU A 177 -14.72 12.52 0.09
CA LEU A 177 -15.55 13.72 0.23
C LEU A 177 -14.82 15.00 -0.23
N ILE A 178 -13.53 15.09 0.08
CA ILE A 178 -12.65 16.18 -0.36
C ILE A 178 -12.34 16.05 -1.85
N GLY A 179 -11.88 14.88 -2.30
CA GLY A 179 -11.48 14.65 -3.68
C GLY A 179 -12.64 14.67 -4.69
N SER A 180 -13.86 14.38 -4.26
CA SER A 180 -15.07 14.45 -5.09
C SER A 180 -15.65 15.87 -5.16
N GLY A 181 -15.09 16.86 -4.46
CA GLY A 181 -15.61 18.23 -4.42
C GLY A 181 -17.00 18.37 -3.76
N THR A 182 -17.54 17.30 -3.19
CA THR A 182 -18.89 17.27 -2.59
C THR A 182 -19.00 18.16 -1.36
N ILE A 183 -17.92 18.33 -0.59
CA ILE A 183 -17.89 19.28 0.54
C ILE A 183 -18.00 20.72 0.04
N ALA A 184 -17.32 21.07 -1.06
CA ALA A 184 -17.38 22.41 -1.64
C ALA A 184 -18.81 22.75 -2.11
N ARG A 185 -19.58 21.75 -2.58
CA ARG A 185 -20.98 21.91 -2.98
C ARG A 185 -21.97 21.99 -1.81
N MET A 186 -21.67 21.35 -0.67
CA MET A 186 -22.51 21.43 0.53
C MET A 186 -22.26 22.70 1.36
N VAL A 187 -21.08 23.30 1.24
CA VAL A 187 -20.66 24.51 1.98
C VAL A 187 -20.62 25.73 1.04
N GLU A 188 -21.59 25.86 0.13
CA GLU A 188 -21.76 27.10 -0.66
C GLU A 188 -22.25 28.28 0.21
N ALA A 189 -22.71 28.02 1.44
CA ALA A 189 -23.25 29.03 2.35
C ALA A 189 -22.20 29.99 2.95
N ILE A 190 -20.89 29.69 2.85
CA ILE A 190 -19.81 30.54 3.36
C ILE A 190 -18.70 30.65 2.29
N PRO A 191 -18.61 31.77 1.54
CA PRO A 191 -17.71 31.89 0.38
C PRO A 191 -16.21 31.74 0.73
N PHE A 192 -15.79 32.15 1.94
CA PHE A 192 -14.40 31.96 2.38
C PHE A 192 -14.03 30.48 2.55
N VAL A 193 -14.99 29.64 2.95
CA VAL A 193 -14.75 28.22 3.22
C VAL A 193 -14.81 27.41 1.92
N SER A 194 -15.73 27.74 1.01
CA SER A 194 -15.81 27.07 -0.30
C SER A 194 -14.54 27.25 -1.12
N ASP A 195 -14.00 28.46 -1.20
CA ASP A 195 -12.81 28.76 -2.00
C ASP A 195 -11.56 28.05 -1.45
N PHE A 196 -11.46 27.94 -0.13
CA PHE A 196 -10.40 27.18 0.53
C PHE A 196 -10.51 25.69 0.20
N PHE A 197 -11.69 25.08 0.30
CA PHE A 197 -11.87 23.66 -0.03
C PHE A 197 -11.76 23.36 -1.53
N GLU A 198 -12.13 24.30 -2.41
CA GLU A 198 -11.98 24.17 -3.85
C GLU A 198 -10.51 24.21 -4.28
N PHE A 199 -9.68 25.07 -3.66
CA PHE A 199 -8.23 25.08 -3.86
C PHE A 199 -7.58 23.72 -3.53
N PHE A 200 -8.05 23.04 -2.49
CA PHE A 200 -7.59 21.69 -2.11
C PHE A 200 -8.33 20.54 -2.82
N SER A 201 -9.27 20.83 -3.72
CA SER A 201 -10.07 19.80 -4.40
C SER A 201 -9.29 18.98 -5.45
N SER A 202 -8.07 19.38 -5.81
CA SER A 202 -7.22 18.55 -6.68
C SER A 202 -6.74 17.29 -5.95
N THR A 203 -6.67 16.14 -6.65
CA THR A 203 -6.35 14.83 -6.05
C THR A 203 -5.06 14.81 -5.21
N SER A 204 -4.04 15.58 -5.59
CA SER A 204 -2.79 15.70 -4.85
C SER A 204 -2.91 16.62 -3.63
N MET A 205 -3.58 17.77 -3.76
CA MET A 205 -3.77 18.72 -2.65
C MET A 205 -4.74 18.17 -1.60
N ALA A 206 -5.73 17.38 -2.01
CA ALA A 206 -6.63 16.66 -1.10
C ALA A 206 -5.83 15.80 -0.12
N LYS A 207 -4.81 15.05 -0.59
CA LYS A 207 -3.95 14.24 0.28
C LYS A 207 -3.17 15.10 1.28
N VAL A 208 -2.66 16.26 0.84
CA VAL A 208 -1.92 17.19 1.72
C VAL A 208 -2.83 17.75 2.80
N MET A 209 -4.05 18.18 2.46
CA MET A 209 -5.03 18.70 3.43
C MET A 209 -5.44 17.62 4.43
N VAL A 210 -5.66 16.40 3.94
CA VAL A 210 -5.98 15.23 4.77
C VAL A 210 -4.82 14.92 5.74
N PHE A 211 -3.57 15.03 5.29
CA PHE A 211 -2.39 14.88 6.15
C PHE A 211 -2.29 15.99 7.20
N ALA A 212 -2.52 17.24 6.82
CA ALA A 212 -2.54 18.38 7.74
C ALA A 212 -3.62 18.24 8.82
N LEU A 213 -4.81 17.80 8.44
CA LEU A 213 -5.93 17.55 9.36
C LEU A 213 -5.54 16.53 10.43
N ILE A 214 -4.77 15.50 10.08
CA ILE A 214 -4.27 14.55 11.07
C ILE A 214 -3.24 15.15 11.99
N ILE A 215 -2.28 15.91 11.47
CA ILE A 215 -1.28 16.54 12.32
C ILE A 215 -1.99 17.40 13.37
N THR A 216 -3.00 18.17 12.96
CA THR A 216 -3.86 18.93 13.88
C THR A 216 -4.62 18.00 14.84
N PHE A 217 -5.17 16.89 14.37
CA PHE A 217 -5.86 15.91 15.22
C PHE A 217 -4.92 15.27 16.26
N LEU A 218 -3.69 14.94 15.88
CA LEU A 218 -2.67 14.37 16.77
C LEU A 218 -2.16 15.39 17.78
N GLN A 219 -2.10 16.68 17.42
CA GLN A 219 -1.80 17.73 18.40
C GLN A 219 -2.85 17.79 19.51
N ILE A 220 -4.12 17.47 19.19
CA ILE A 220 -5.21 17.45 20.17
C ILE A 220 -5.31 16.10 20.90
N ARG A 221 -4.97 14.98 20.24
CA ARG A 221 -4.93 13.64 20.83
C ARG A 221 -3.72 12.82 20.34
N PRO A 222 -2.56 12.93 21.03
CA PRO A 222 -1.31 12.32 20.58
C PRO A 222 -1.30 10.79 20.61
N ALA A 223 -2.27 10.16 21.29
CA ALA A 223 -2.37 8.71 21.43
C ALA A 223 -3.35 8.04 20.42
N GLY A 224 -3.92 8.79 19.47
CA GLY A 224 -4.86 8.29 18.47
C GLY A 224 -6.31 8.17 18.96
N ILE A 225 -7.21 7.63 18.12
CA ILE A 225 -8.66 7.52 18.43
C ILE A 225 -8.91 6.58 19.62
N PHE A 226 -8.11 5.52 19.77
CA PHE A 226 -8.23 4.56 20.86
C PHE A 226 -6.87 4.27 21.52
N PRO A 227 -6.47 5.09 22.52
CA PRO A 227 -5.25 4.84 23.28
C PRO A 227 -5.27 3.45 23.92
N GLN A 228 -4.10 2.79 23.99
CA GLN A 228 -3.95 1.58 24.78
C GLN A 228 -4.16 1.92 26.25
N LYS A 229 -5.31 1.51 26.81
CA LYS A 229 -5.56 1.57 28.25
C LYS A 229 -4.99 0.30 28.87
N GLY A 230 -3.83 0.42 29.51
CA GLY A 230 -3.18 -0.63 30.29
C GLY A 230 -2.24 0.00 31.31
N ARG A 231 -2.26 -0.53 32.54
CA ARG A 231 -1.50 -0.05 33.71
C ARG A 231 0.04 -0.08 33.54
N SER A 232 0.55 -0.48 32.37
CA SER A 232 1.97 -0.52 32.01
C SER A 232 2.46 0.72 31.27
N VAL A 233 1.59 1.71 30.99
CA VAL A 233 1.99 3.01 30.42
C VAL A 233 2.22 4.05 31.53
N ASP A 234 1.70 3.80 32.73
CA ASP A 234 1.82 4.66 33.92
C ASP A 234 2.90 4.17 34.92
N ALA A 235 3.85 3.31 34.48
CA ALA A 235 4.94 2.78 35.30
C ALA A 235 6.31 3.12 34.71
#